data_AF-A0A6I9XFM1-F1
#
_entry.id   AF-A0A6I9XFM1-F1
#
_cell.length_a   1.000
_cell.length_b   1.000
_cell.length_c   1.000
_cell.angle_alpha   90.00
_cell.angle_beta   90.00
_cell.angle_gamma   90.00
#
_symmetry.space_group_name_H-M   'P 1'
#
loop_
_entity.id
_entity.type
_entity.pdbx_description
1 polymer ?
#
loop_
_entity_poly.entity_id
_entity_poly.type
_entity_poly.pdbx_seq_one_letter_code
_entity_poly.pdbx_strand_id
1 'polypeptide(L)'
;MLGRSQECSFDPTASLDFLWACIHMPRIWQGRDQRIPQKRREEFVLRLRTSELLSLVGLILAESESRTPNPKESGCLVTQSRLPLLLSCCHGNMQRIQRVTEHLISSIQKWGKSSMGKHCRDLLLQMYLQLPELLVPMPESLLSCEGATESSPCKLDSLIHRFITLLADAGDVKMNEGRLWDANMACRKLAVAHPILLLRHLPMMAALLHGRIHLNFQEFRQQKHLAFFLHVLGILELLQPHVFQNEHQGALWDCLLSFIQLLLSYRKSSRHLACFITKFVQFIHKYITSNAPAAVSFLQKHSDPLHDLSSDSNDLAMLKSLLAGLSLPSRAGASDRGAEDEKNDEAAAGSLPLVSVSLFTPLTPAEMAPYMKSLSRGQNVEGGFAMVQPIKSGSSDYSGIPQTPVVENAQHVLTNILF
;
A
#
# COMPACT_ATOMS: atom_id res chain seq x y z
N MET A 1 -14.28 36.82 -10.61
CA MET A 1 -13.82 35.45 -10.90
C MET A 1 -14.03 34.50 -9.71
N LEU A 2 -13.37 34.68 -8.56
CA LEU A 2 -13.50 33.75 -7.41
C LEU A 2 -14.62 34.09 -6.39
N GLY A 3 -15.43 35.12 -6.66
CA GLY A 3 -16.57 35.49 -5.80
C GLY A 3 -17.79 34.61 -6.06
N ARG A 4 -18.67 34.45 -5.06
CA ARG A 4 -20.01 33.85 -5.24
C ARG A 4 -20.88 34.76 -6.11
N SER A 5 -20.68 34.69 -7.42
CA SER A 5 -21.56 35.34 -8.40
C SER A 5 -21.84 34.32 -9.48
N GLN A 6 -23.03 33.72 -9.39
CA GLN A 6 -23.52 32.59 -10.18
C GLN A 6 -23.83 32.99 -11.65
N GLU A 7 -23.42 34.19 -12.08
CA GLU A 7 -23.95 34.88 -13.27
C GLU A 7 -22.88 35.19 -14.35
N CYS A 8 -21.61 34.85 -14.14
CA CYS A 8 -20.58 34.96 -15.19
C CYS A 8 -19.79 33.66 -15.27
N SER A 9 -20.10 32.81 -16.27
CA SER A 9 -19.32 31.61 -16.57
C SER A 9 -18.01 32.02 -17.24
N PHE A 10 -17.01 32.35 -16.42
CA PHE A 10 -15.64 32.49 -16.92
C PHE A 10 -15.12 31.13 -17.37
N ASP A 11 -14.34 31.10 -18.45
CA ASP A 11 -13.63 29.89 -18.86
C ASP A 11 -12.68 29.44 -17.72
N PRO A 12 -12.80 28.20 -17.22
CA PRO A 12 -11.96 27.72 -16.12
C PRO A 12 -10.48 27.76 -16.44
N THR A 13 -10.09 27.39 -17.67
CA THR A 13 -8.69 27.38 -18.12
C THR A 13 -8.10 28.79 -18.07
N ALA A 14 -8.72 29.74 -18.77
CA ALA A 14 -8.26 31.13 -18.81
C ALA A 14 -8.22 31.78 -17.42
N SER A 15 -9.17 31.45 -16.55
CA SER A 15 -9.20 31.95 -15.16
C SER A 15 -8.02 31.44 -14.35
N LEU A 16 -7.69 30.14 -14.46
CA LEU A 16 -6.56 29.52 -13.75
C LEU A 16 -5.22 30.03 -14.29
N ASP A 17 -5.09 30.18 -15.61
CA ASP A 17 -3.90 30.75 -16.25
C ASP A 17 -3.68 32.21 -15.84
N PHE A 18 -4.76 32.99 -15.77
CA PHE A 18 -4.70 34.37 -15.30
C PHE A 18 -4.21 34.44 -13.84
N LEU A 19 -4.77 33.62 -12.93
CA LEU A 19 -4.33 33.57 -11.54
C LEU A 19 -2.87 33.13 -11.40
N TRP A 20 -2.44 32.15 -12.20
CA TRP A 20 -1.04 31.74 -12.26
C TRP A 20 -0.13 32.87 -12.73
N ALA A 21 -0.53 33.61 -13.78
CA ALA A 21 0.20 34.77 -14.27
C ALA A 21 0.29 35.90 -13.24
N CYS A 22 -0.78 36.14 -12.46
CA CYS A 22 -0.79 37.13 -11.38
C CYS A 22 0.29 36.85 -10.32
N ILE A 23 0.51 35.58 -9.96
CA ILE A 23 1.55 35.18 -9.00
C ILE A 23 2.96 35.43 -9.58
N HIS A 24 3.13 35.24 -10.89
CA HIS A 24 4.42 35.32 -11.58
C HIS A 24 4.68 36.67 -12.25
N MET A 25 3.89 37.71 -11.96
CA MET A 25 4.07 39.02 -12.60
C MET A 25 5.47 39.59 -12.34
N PRO A 26 6.29 39.84 -13.37
CA PRO A 26 7.69 40.27 -13.20
C PRO A 26 7.85 41.52 -12.34
N ARG A 27 6.86 42.44 -12.39
CA ARG A 27 6.85 43.67 -11.58
C ARG A 27 6.83 43.42 -10.07
N ILE A 28 6.23 42.31 -9.61
CA ILE A 28 6.23 41.93 -8.18
C ILE A 28 7.63 41.48 -7.74
N TRP A 29 8.40 40.91 -8.67
CA TRP A 29 9.70 40.33 -8.41
C TRP A 29 10.86 41.24 -8.84
N GLN A 30 10.57 42.43 -9.38
CA GLN A 30 11.56 43.37 -9.90
C GLN A 30 12.40 43.96 -8.75
N GLY A 31 13.72 44.04 -8.95
CA GLY A 31 14.66 44.59 -7.96
C GLY A 31 15.01 43.63 -6.82
N ARG A 32 14.54 42.38 -6.86
CA ARG A 32 14.95 41.32 -5.93
C ARG A 32 16.24 40.66 -6.41
N ASP A 33 17.09 40.27 -5.47
CA ASP A 33 18.38 39.65 -5.75
C ASP A 33 18.19 38.33 -6.53
N GLN A 34 18.82 38.23 -7.72
CA GLN A 34 18.74 37.05 -8.59
C GLN A 34 19.63 35.91 -8.08
N ARG A 35 20.47 36.15 -7.08
CA ARG A 35 21.24 35.10 -6.39
C ARG A 35 20.28 34.30 -5.51
N ILE A 36 19.73 33.22 -6.07
CA ILE A 36 18.83 32.30 -5.38
C ILE A 36 19.56 31.74 -4.15
N PRO A 37 19.19 32.12 -2.90
CA PRO A 37 19.76 31.49 -1.74
C PRO A 37 19.24 30.04 -1.67
N GLN A 38 20.09 29.09 -1.32
CA GLN A 38 19.74 27.64 -1.24
C GLN A 38 18.54 27.32 -0.32
N LYS A 39 18.09 28.27 0.52
CA LYS A 39 16.94 28.16 1.44
C LYS A 39 15.88 29.24 1.20
N ARG A 40 15.50 29.51 -0.05
CA ARG A 40 14.38 30.43 -0.31
C ARG A 40 13.08 29.79 0.22
N ARG A 41 12.43 30.43 1.19
CA ARG A 41 11.04 30.12 1.58
C ARG A 41 10.13 30.56 0.44
N GLU A 42 9.17 29.72 0.04
CA GLU A 42 8.16 30.11 -0.95
C GLU A 42 7.45 31.39 -0.48
N GLU A 43 7.49 32.42 -1.32
CA GLU A 43 6.84 33.69 -1.03
C GLU A 43 5.43 33.69 -1.58
N PHE A 44 4.49 33.86 -0.68
CA PHE A 44 3.07 33.71 -0.94
C PHE A 44 2.41 35.05 -1.28
N VAL A 45 2.24 35.30 -2.57
CA VAL A 45 1.78 36.60 -3.10
C VAL A 45 0.25 36.74 -3.04
N LEU A 46 -0.49 35.66 -3.25
CA LEU A 46 -1.94 35.71 -3.50
C LEU A 46 -2.75 35.15 -2.32
N ARG A 47 -3.38 36.04 -1.54
CA ARG A 47 -4.15 35.66 -0.34
C ARG A 47 -5.65 35.57 -0.62
N LEU A 48 -6.13 34.34 -0.81
CA LEU A 48 -7.56 34.06 -0.93
C LEU A 48 -8.27 33.96 0.42
N ARG A 49 -9.55 34.33 0.46
CA ARG A 49 -10.49 33.93 1.53
C ARG A 49 -10.87 32.47 1.36
N THR A 50 -11.40 31.85 2.41
CA THR A 50 -11.80 30.42 2.37
C THR A 50 -12.84 30.15 1.27
N SER A 51 -13.82 31.03 1.08
CA SER A 51 -14.82 30.87 0.01
C SER A 51 -14.19 30.94 -1.38
N GLU A 52 -13.24 31.84 -1.59
CA GLU A 52 -12.53 32.02 -2.86
C GLU A 52 -11.59 30.84 -3.15
N LEU A 53 -10.98 30.26 -2.11
CA LEU A 53 -10.17 29.05 -2.21
C LEU A 53 -11.01 27.84 -2.64
N LEU A 54 -12.22 27.70 -2.10
CA LEU A 54 -13.12 26.62 -2.53
C LEU A 54 -13.64 26.86 -3.96
N SER A 55 -13.87 28.11 -4.36
CA SER A 55 -14.17 28.46 -5.76
C SER A 55 -13.01 28.13 -6.70
N LEU A 56 -11.75 28.32 -6.26
CA LEU A 56 -10.57 27.90 -7.03
C LEU A 56 -10.55 26.39 -7.25
N VAL A 57 -10.84 25.60 -6.21
CA VAL A 57 -10.99 24.13 -6.34
C VAL A 57 -12.08 23.79 -7.35
N GLY A 58 -13.21 24.48 -7.31
CA GLY A 58 -14.29 24.32 -8.30
C GLY A 58 -13.83 24.60 -9.74
N LEU A 59 -13.01 25.62 -9.97
CA LEU A 59 -12.44 25.91 -11.30
C LEU A 59 -11.48 24.81 -11.77
N ILE A 60 -10.63 24.28 -10.88
CA ILE A 60 -9.71 23.18 -11.22
C ILE A 60 -10.48 21.92 -11.63
N LEU A 61 -11.54 21.60 -10.88
CA LEU A 61 -12.42 20.47 -11.20
C LEU A 61 -13.17 20.68 -12.52
N ALA A 62 -13.66 21.89 -12.78
CA ALA A 62 -14.34 22.23 -14.04
C ALA A 62 -13.39 22.18 -15.25
N GLU A 63 -12.13 22.61 -15.11
CA GLU A 63 -11.11 22.47 -16.16
C GLU A 63 -10.83 20.99 -16.47
N SER A 64 -10.81 20.15 -15.44
CA SER A 64 -10.56 18.72 -15.59
C SER A 64 -11.71 18.02 -16.33
N GLU A 65 -12.95 18.47 -16.14
CA GLU A 65 -14.12 17.95 -16.84
C GLU A 65 -14.22 18.43 -18.31
N SER A 66 -13.79 19.66 -18.60
CA SER A 66 -13.88 20.21 -19.97
C SER A 66 -12.78 19.68 -20.91
N ARG A 67 -11.64 19.24 -20.37
CA ARG A 67 -10.48 18.77 -21.15
C ARG A 67 -10.45 17.26 -21.42
N THR A 68 -11.52 16.51 -21.16
CA THR A 68 -11.54 15.05 -21.40
C THR A 68 -12.15 14.66 -22.75
N PRO A 69 -11.34 14.42 -23.81
CA PRO A 69 -11.74 13.54 -24.90
C PRO A 69 -11.43 12.06 -24.59
N ASN A 70 -10.60 11.75 -23.58
CA ASN A 70 -10.22 10.38 -23.20
C ASN A 70 -10.19 10.18 -21.66
N PRO A 71 -11.04 9.32 -21.06
CA PRO A 71 -11.37 9.36 -19.63
C PRO A 71 -10.38 8.69 -18.65
N LYS A 72 -9.28 8.07 -19.11
CA LYS A 72 -8.39 7.29 -18.24
C LYS A 72 -7.07 7.96 -17.86
N GLU A 73 -6.49 8.81 -18.72
CA GLU A 73 -5.12 9.33 -18.52
C GLU A 73 -5.04 10.86 -18.39
N SER A 74 -5.94 11.61 -19.01
CA SER A 74 -5.79 13.07 -19.16
C SER A 74 -6.20 13.90 -17.92
N GLY A 75 -7.16 13.43 -17.11
CA GLY A 75 -7.67 14.21 -15.96
C GLY A 75 -6.66 14.37 -14.81
N CYS A 76 -5.83 13.35 -14.59
CA CYS A 76 -4.79 13.34 -13.55
C CYS A 76 -3.69 14.39 -13.85
N LEU A 77 -3.29 14.53 -15.11
CA LEU A 77 -2.25 15.47 -15.55
C LEU A 77 -2.70 16.94 -15.43
N VAL A 78 -3.96 17.24 -15.77
CA VAL A 78 -4.52 18.60 -15.63
C VAL A 78 -4.51 19.00 -14.16
N THR A 79 -5.05 18.13 -13.31
CA THR A 79 -5.09 18.32 -11.86
C THR A 79 -3.70 18.51 -11.26
N GLN A 80 -2.72 17.71 -11.70
CA GLN A 80 -1.33 17.81 -11.28
C GLN A 80 -0.70 19.15 -11.68
N SER A 81 -0.97 19.66 -12.89
CA SER A 81 -0.43 20.93 -13.37
C SER A 81 -0.92 22.15 -12.57
N ARG A 82 -2.15 22.08 -12.03
CA ARG A 82 -2.77 23.15 -11.22
C ARG A 82 -2.50 23.03 -9.73
N LEU A 83 -1.97 21.90 -9.27
CA LEU A 83 -1.69 21.67 -7.85
C LEU A 83 -0.72 22.70 -7.24
N PRO A 84 0.38 23.13 -7.89
CA PRO A 84 1.25 24.17 -7.34
C PRO A 84 0.51 25.50 -7.08
N LEU A 85 -0.45 25.86 -7.95
CA LEU A 85 -1.29 27.05 -7.77
C LEU A 85 -2.13 26.93 -6.49
N LEU A 86 -2.79 25.78 -6.32
CA LEU A 86 -3.64 25.51 -5.15
C LEU A 86 -2.82 25.53 -3.86
N LEU A 87 -1.69 24.83 -3.84
CA LEU A 87 -0.81 24.77 -2.67
C LEU A 87 -0.20 26.14 -2.34
N SER A 88 0.19 26.91 -3.36
CA SER A 88 0.60 28.30 -3.20
C SER A 88 -0.50 29.12 -2.53
N CYS A 89 -1.77 29.01 -2.95
CA CYS A 89 -2.88 29.75 -2.32
C CYS A 89 -3.20 29.31 -0.87
N CYS A 90 -2.76 28.11 -0.47
CA CYS A 90 -2.88 27.59 0.88
C CYS A 90 -1.80 28.12 1.83
N HIS A 91 -0.70 28.69 1.33
CA HIS A 91 0.38 29.30 2.11
C HIS A 91 1.03 28.36 3.16
N GLY A 92 1.02 27.05 2.92
CA GLY A 92 1.44 26.05 3.93
C GLY A 92 0.57 26.05 5.20
N ASN A 93 -0.59 26.71 5.20
CA ASN A 93 -1.47 26.75 6.35
C ASN A 93 -2.31 25.46 6.43
N MET A 94 -2.04 24.67 7.47
CA MET A 94 -2.70 23.39 7.71
C MET A 94 -4.24 23.49 7.76
N GLN A 95 -4.79 24.56 8.33
CA GLN A 95 -6.24 24.75 8.41
C GLN A 95 -6.86 24.94 7.02
N ARG A 96 -6.16 25.64 6.11
CA ARG A 96 -6.63 25.85 4.74
C ARG A 96 -6.62 24.54 3.95
N ILE A 97 -5.55 23.77 4.10
CA ILE A 97 -5.40 22.45 3.48
C ILE A 97 -6.51 21.53 3.99
N GLN A 98 -6.74 21.46 5.30
CA GLN A 98 -7.84 20.69 5.89
C GLN A 98 -9.21 21.10 5.34
N ARG A 99 -9.49 22.40 5.20
CA ARG A 99 -10.78 22.86 4.61
C ARG A 99 -10.96 22.44 3.15
N VAL A 100 -9.88 22.44 2.36
CA VAL A 100 -9.93 21.94 0.97
C VAL A 100 -10.16 20.43 0.96
N THR A 101 -9.44 19.68 1.80
CA THR A 101 -9.58 18.23 1.96
C THR A 101 -11.00 17.85 2.38
N GLU A 102 -11.57 18.50 3.39
CA GLU A 102 -12.95 18.31 3.85
C GLU A 102 -13.96 18.57 2.72
N HIS A 103 -13.73 19.65 1.95
CA HIS A 103 -14.58 19.97 0.81
C HIS A 103 -14.52 18.89 -0.28
N LEU A 104 -13.32 18.38 -0.60
CA LEU A 104 -13.14 17.30 -1.57
C LEU A 104 -13.79 16.00 -1.09
N ILE A 105 -13.61 15.63 0.19
CA ILE A 105 -14.25 14.44 0.77
C ILE A 105 -15.78 14.56 0.70
N SER A 106 -16.33 15.71 1.09
CA SER A 106 -17.78 15.96 0.99
C SER A 106 -18.27 15.89 -0.46
N SER A 107 -17.50 16.43 -1.41
CA SER A 107 -17.83 16.36 -2.83
C SER A 107 -17.76 14.92 -3.36
N ILE A 108 -16.77 14.11 -2.96
CA ILE A 108 -16.68 12.69 -3.33
C ILE A 108 -17.90 11.93 -2.81
N GLN A 109 -18.35 12.20 -1.58
CA GLN A 109 -19.55 11.59 -1.02
C GLN A 109 -20.82 11.99 -1.77
N LYS A 110 -20.94 13.25 -2.18
CA LYS A 110 -22.09 13.77 -2.95
C LYS A 110 -22.15 13.22 -4.36
N TRP A 111 -21.01 13.17 -5.05
CA TRP A 111 -20.93 12.85 -6.48
C TRP A 111 -20.62 11.37 -6.76
N GLY A 112 -20.23 10.59 -5.75
CA GLY A 112 -20.08 9.13 -5.84
C GLY A 112 -19.08 8.68 -6.90
N LYS A 113 -19.52 7.78 -7.80
CA LYS A 113 -18.71 7.25 -8.92
C LYS A 113 -18.81 8.08 -10.21
N SER A 114 -19.39 9.29 -10.16
CA SER A 114 -19.47 10.16 -11.34
C SER A 114 -18.10 10.63 -11.82
N SER A 115 -18.04 11.21 -13.03
CA SER A 115 -16.85 11.90 -13.56
C SER A 115 -16.32 12.94 -12.56
N MET A 116 -17.19 13.79 -12.03
CA MET A 116 -16.85 14.80 -11.03
C MET A 116 -16.32 14.18 -9.74
N GLY A 117 -16.93 13.08 -9.27
CA GLY A 117 -16.45 12.31 -8.12
C GLY A 117 -15.04 11.74 -8.34
N LYS A 118 -14.73 11.27 -9.56
CA LYS A 118 -13.39 10.83 -9.96
C LYS A 118 -12.39 11.98 -9.91
N HIS A 119 -12.67 13.13 -10.54
CA HIS A 119 -11.78 14.30 -10.49
C HIS A 119 -11.50 14.79 -9.06
N CYS A 120 -12.51 14.74 -8.17
CA CYS A 120 -12.31 15.06 -6.76
C CYS A 120 -11.36 14.07 -6.06
N ARG A 121 -11.48 12.77 -6.34
CA ARG A 121 -10.55 11.74 -5.82
C ARG A 121 -9.13 11.96 -6.36
N ASP A 122 -9.00 12.23 -7.66
CA ASP A 122 -7.71 12.45 -8.30
C ASP A 122 -7.00 13.66 -7.70
N LEU A 123 -7.70 14.80 -7.51
CA LEU A 123 -7.14 15.98 -6.86
C LEU A 123 -6.75 15.71 -5.40
N LEU A 124 -7.59 15.00 -4.66
CA LEU A 124 -7.28 14.62 -3.28
C LEU A 124 -6.04 13.72 -3.21
N LEU A 125 -5.90 12.76 -4.14
CA LEU A 125 -4.73 11.89 -4.24
C LEU A 125 -3.47 12.70 -4.58
N GLN A 126 -3.54 13.62 -5.54
CA GLN A 126 -2.42 14.49 -5.87
C GLN A 126 -1.97 15.35 -4.68
N MET A 127 -2.92 15.91 -3.92
CA MET A 127 -2.62 16.63 -2.68
C MET A 127 -1.92 15.72 -1.66
N TYR A 128 -2.41 14.49 -1.50
CA TYR A 128 -1.81 13.49 -0.62
C TYR A 128 -0.37 13.12 -1.02
N LEU A 129 -0.10 12.92 -2.30
CA LEU A 129 1.24 12.59 -2.78
C LEU A 129 2.27 13.72 -2.59
N GLN A 130 1.81 14.98 -2.52
CA GLN A 130 2.69 16.12 -2.22
C GLN A 130 2.86 16.37 -0.72
N LEU A 131 1.85 16.03 0.10
CA LEU A 131 1.76 16.38 1.52
C LEU A 131 1.18 15.22 2.36
N PRO A 132 1.82 14.04 2.37
CA PRO A 132 1.26 12.87 3.06
C PRO A 132 1.17 13.08 4.57
N GLU A 133 2.12 13.81 5.17
CA GLU A 133 2.18 14.12 6.59
C GLU A 133 0.96 14.88 7.11
N LEU A 134 0.36 15.72 6.28
CA LEU A 134 -0.74 16.61 6.67
C LEU A 134 -2.12 15.95 6.55
N LEU A 135 -2.17 14.75 5.98
CA LEU A 135 -3.40 14.03 5.66
C LEU A 135 -3.48 12.70 6.40
N VAL A 136 -3.01 12.68 7.65
CA VAL A 136 -3.14 11.55 8.59
C VAL A 136 -4.25 11.86 9.61
N PRO A 137 -5.21 10.94 9.85
CA PRO A 137 -5.39 9.65 9.19
C PRO A 137 -5.83 9.79 7.72
N MET A 138 -5.32 8.89 6.89
CA MET A 138 -5.55 8.91 5.44
C MET A 138 -7.04 8.72 5.12
N PRO A 139 -7.66 9.56 4.25
CA PRO A 139 -9.04 9.38 3.86
C PRO A 139 -9.30 8.04 3.16
N GLU A 140 -10.28 7.27 3.62
CA GLU A 140 -10.65 5.97 3.03
C GLU A 140 -11.03 6.08 1.55
N SER A 141 -11.53 7.24 1.13
CA SER A 141 -11.89 7.54 -0.25
C SER A 141 -10.70 7.47 -1.24
N LEU A 142 -9.46 7.54 -0.74
CA LEU A 142 -8.24 7.42 -1.54
C LEU A 142 -7.83 5.97 -1.84
N LEU A 143 -8.34 5.01 -1.07
CA LEU A 143 -7.98 3.59 -1.20
C LEU A 143 -8.59 2.90 -2.42
N SER A 144 -9.44 3.57 -3.20
CA SER A 144 -10.08 3.01 -4.41
C SER A 144 -9.62 3.72 -5.69
N CYS A 145 -8.51 4.45 -5.62
CA CYS A 145 -8.05 5.28 -6.72
C CYS A 145 -7.07 4.52 -7.63
N GLU A 146 -7.54 4.18 -8.84
CA GLU A 146 -6.74 3.66 -9.97
C GLU A 146 -5.58 4.59 -10.36
N GLY A 147 -5.67 5.90 -10.08
CA GLY A 147 -4.71 6.92 -10.51
C GLY A 147 -3.37 6.93 -9.76
N ALA A 148 -3.18 6.05 -8.77
CA ALA A 148 -1.95 6.02 -7.99
C ALA A 148 -0.75 5.50 -8.77
N THR A 149 -0.89 4.68 -9.81
CA THR A 149 0.19 3.74 -10.12
C THR A 149 1.40 4.32 -10.86
N GLU A 150 1.30 5.26 -11.81
CA GLU A 150 2.45 5.39 -12.76
C GLU A 150 2.96 6.81 -13.14
N SER A 151 2.22 7.91 -12.96
CA SER A 151 2.65 9.21 -13.53
C SER A 151 2.81 10.38 -12.55
N SER A 152 2.35 10.24 -11.31
CA SER A 152 2.26 11.36 -10.38
C SER A 152 3.53 11.50 -9.54
N PRO A 153 4.28 12.61 -9.59
CA PRO A 153 5.49 12.78 -8.80
C PRO A 153 5.13 12.83 -7.32
N CYS A 154 5.72 11.98 -6.48
CA CYS A 154 5.63 12.11 -5.02
C CYS A 154 6.98 12.51 -4.45
N LYS A 155 6.97 13.44 -3.48
CA LYS A 155 8.20 13.93 -2.83
C LYS A 155 8.97 12.81 -2.11
N LEU A 156 8.24 11.81 -1.61
CA LEU A 156 8.81 10.69 -0.87
C LEU A 156 9.27 9.54 -1.77
N ASP A 157 9.01 9.56 -3.08
CA ASP A 157 9.36 8.45 -3.96
C ASP A 157 10.87 8.17 -3.96
N SER A 158 11.70 9.21 -4.01
CA SER A 158 13.15 9.06 -3.98
C SER A 158 13.66 8.41 -2.68
N LEU A 159 13.05 8.76 -1.55
CA LEU A 159 13.39 8.24 -0.22
C LEU A 159 12.89 6.80 -0.05
N ILE A 160 11.68 6.49 -0.50
CA ILE A 160 11.13 5.13 -0.48
C ILE A 160 11.93 4.22 -1.41
N HIS A 161 12.24 4.68 -2.62
CA HIS A 161 13.12 4.00 -3.54
C HIS A 161 14.46 3.68 -2.87
N ARG A 162 15.05 4.64 -2.16
CA ARG A 162 16.30 4.43 -1.43
C ARG A 162 16.16 3.36 -0.36
N PHE A 163 15.08 3.36 0.43
CA PHE A 163 14.84 2.30 1.42
C PHE A 163 14.69 0.93 0.78
N ILE A 164 13.89 0.81 -0.29
CA ILE A 164 13.69 -0.47 -0.99
C ILE A 164 15.00 -0.98 -1.61
N THR A 165 15.78 -0.10 -2.23
CA THR A 165 17.10 -0.45 -2.79
C THR A 165 18.08 -0.86 -1.70
N LEU A 166 18.06 -0.21 -0.52
CA LEU A 166 18.86 -0.63 0.64
C LEU A 166 18.43 -1.99 1.18
N LEU A 167 17.13 -2.32 1.18
CA LEU A 167 16.64 -3.66 1.52
C LEU A 167 17.13 -4.74 0.56
N ALA A 168 17.29 -4.35 -0.70
CA ALA A 168 17.79 -5.21 -1.76
C ALA A 168 19.33 -5.35 -1.72
N ASP A 169 20.06 -4.47 -1.03
CA ASP A 169 21.52 -4.47 -1.06
C ASP A 169 22.10 -5.71 -0.37
N ALA A 170 22.93 -6.45 -1.09
CA ALA A 170 23.62 -7.66 -0.66
C ALA A 170 25.07 -7.41 -0.21
N GLY A 171 25.44 -6.13 -0.05
CA GLY A 171 26.77 -5.67 0.37
C GLY A 171 27.18 -6.04 1.81
N ASP A 172 28.35 -5.56 2.22
CA ASP A 172 29.08 -6.04 3.41
C ASP A 172 28.27 -5.94 4.72
N VAL A 173 27.93 -7.11 5.24
CA VAL A 173 26.85 -7.37 6.21
C VAL A 173 27.12 -6.72 7.57
N LYS A 174 28.38 -6.55 7.98
CA LYS A 174 28.72 -6.09 9.34
C LYS A 174 28.54 -4.59 9.58
N MET A 175 28.65 -3.77 8.53
CA MET A 175 28.52 -2.30 8.66
C MET A 175 27.12 -1.80 8.30
N ASN A 176 26.30 -2.64 7.64
CA ASN A 176 25.03 -2.24 7.06
C ASN A 176 23.79 -2.84 7.75
N GLU A 177 23.95 -3.79 8.69
CA GLU A 177 22.83 -4.48 9.36
C GLU A 177 21.88 -3.52 10.10
N GLY A 178 22.41 -2.50 10.79
CA GLY A 178 21.58 -1.48 11.45
C GLY A 178 20.74 -0.66 10.46
N ARG A 179 21.36 -0.22 9.36
CA ARG A 179 20.68 0.55 8.31
C ARG A 179 19.63 -0.27 7.58
N LEU A 180 19.89 -1.55 7.36
CA LEU A 180 18.93 -2.49 6.78
C LEU A 180 17.69 -2.63 7.68
N TRP A 181 17.92 -2.78 9.00
CA TRP A 181 16.83 -2.87 9.97
C TRP A 181 16.00 -1.58 10.02
N ASP A 182 16.66 -0.42 10.03
CA ASP A 182 16.00 0.89 9.99
C ASP A 182 15.17 1.07 8.71
N ALA A 183 15.72 0.70 7.55
CA ALA A 183 15.00 0.74 6.27
C ALA A 183 13.78 -0.18 6.27
N ASN A 184 13.90 -1.40 6.80
CA ASN A 184 12.79 -2.35 6.92
C ASN A 184 11.71 -1.81 7.86
N MET A 185 12.11 -1.22 8.99
CA MET A 185 11.18 -0.62 9.94
C MET A 185 10.46 0.59 9.33
N ALA A 186 11.18 1.44 8.60
CA ALA A 186 10.61 2.58 7.89
C ALA A 186 9.59 2.11 6.83
N CYS A 187 9.91 1.11 6.01
CA CYS A 187 8.98 0.52 5.06
C CYS A 187 7.74 -0.05 5.76
N ARG A 188 7.89 -0.80 6.85
CA ARG A 188 6.76 -1.35 7.60
C ARG A 188 5.86 -0.26 8.18
N LYS A 189 6.46 0.81 8.71
CA LYS A 189 5.72 1.96 9.24
C LYS A 189 4.95 2.70 8.14
N LEU A 190 5.59 2.88 6.97
CA LEU A 190 4.93 3.45 5.79
C LEU A 190 3.80 2.55 5.29
N ALA A 191 3.96 1.23 5.31
CA ALA A 191 2.90 0.30 4.90
C ALA A 191 1.61 0.49 5.72
N VAL A 192 1.76 0.73 7.03
CA VAL A 192 0.63 0.91 7.94
C VAL A 192 0.04 2.32 7.88
N ALA A 193 0.89 3.34 7.91
CA ALA A 193 0.43 4.74 7.96
C ALA A 193 0.02 5.30 6.59
N HIS A 194 0.69 4.84 5.53
CA HIS A 194 0.64 5.42 4.19
C HIS A 194 0.70 4.32 3.09
N PRO A 195 -0.26 3.36 3.08
CA PRO A 195 -0.20 2.17 2.22
C PRO A 195 -0.05 2.51 0.73
N ILE A 196 -0.73 3.56 0.26
CA ILE A 196 -0.67 4.04 -1.13
C ILE A 196 0.77 4.34 -1.54
N LEU A 197 1.59 4.90 -0.65
CA LEU A 197 2.96 5.24 -1.00
C LEU A 197 3.77 3.99 -1.34
N LEU A 198 3.62 2.88 -0.60
CA LEU A 198 4.33 1.64 -0.93
C LEU A 198 3.71 0.84 -2.06
N LEU A 199 2.38 0.85 -2.20
CA LEU A 199 1.68 0.14 -3.28
C LEU A 199 2.15 0.60 -4.67
N ARG A 200 2.49 1.89 -4.81
CA ARG A 200 3.06 2.44 -6.04
C ARG A 200 4.46 1.93 -6.36
N HIS A 201 5.22 1.51 -5.36
CA HIS A 201 6.57 0.94 -5.53
C HIS A 201 6.53 -0.60 -5.67
N LEU A 202 5.35 -1.21 -5.73
CA LEU A 202 5.19 -2.65 -5.90
C LEU A 202 5.84 -3.20 -7.19
N PRO A 203 5.73 -2.53 -8.37
CA PRO A 203 6.44 -2.97 -9.57
C PRO A 203 7.97 -3.01 -9.39
N MET A 204 8.54 -2.03 -8.68
CA MET A 204 9.97 -1.99 -8.37
C MET A 204 10.37 -3.15 -7.44
N MET A 205 9.57 -3.42 -6.40
CA MET A 205 9.81 -4.56 -5.52
C MET A 205 9.76 -5.88 -6.29
N ALA A 206 8.80 -6.05 -7.19
CA ALA A 206 8.68 -7.22 -8.05
C ALA A 206 9.92 -7.42 -8.94
N ALA A 207 10.37 -6.36 -9.63
CA ALA A 207 11.55 -6.40 -10.48
C ALA A 207 12.82 -6.77 -9.71
N LEU A 208 12.99 -6.22 -8.50
CA LEU A 208 14.09 -6.56 -7.61
C LEU A 208 14.04 -8.04 -7.17
N LEU A 209 12.87 -8.55 -6.79
CA LEU A 209 12.72 -9.97 -6.44
C LEU A 209 13.09 -10.86 -7.62
N HIS A 210 12.59 -10.54 -8.81
CA HIS A 210 12.82 -11.31 -10.03
C HIS A 210 14.31 -11.44 -10.36
N GLY A 211 15.07 -10.35 -10.24
CA GLY A 211 16.52 -10.34 -10.49
C GLY A 211 17.37 -11.26 -9.60
N ARG A 212 16.80 -11.85 -8.54
CA ARG A 212 17.53 -12.72 -7.59
C ARG A 212 17.26 -14.21 -7.75
N ILE A 213 16.30 -14.58 -8.60
CA ILE A 213 15.81 -15.95 -8.74
C ILE A 213 16.82 -16.84 -9.49
N HIS A 214 17.65 -16.22 -10.34
CA HIS A 214 18.64 -16.90 -11.17
C HIS A 214 20.00 -17.11 -10.48
N LEU A 215 20.17 -16.62 -9.25
CA LEU A 215 21.40 -16.80 -8.49
C LEU A 215 21.62 -18.28 -8.14
N ASN A 216 22.87 -18.68 -7.97
CA ASN A 216 23.14 -20.02 -7.43
C ASN A 216 22.84 -20.06 -5.92
N PHE A 217 22.52 -21.24 -5.38
CA PHE A 217 22.11 -21.35 -3.96
C PHE A 217 23.19 -20.90 -2.98
N GLN A 218 24.46 -21.04 -3.35
CA GLN A 218 25.59 -20.65 -2.50
C GLN A 218 25.68 -19.12 -2.39
N GLU A 219 25.61 -18.39 -3.50
CA GLU A 219 25.54 -16.92 -3.54
C GLU A 219 24.28 -16.42 -2.86
N PHE A 220 23.15 -17.06 -3.15
CA PHE A 220 21.87 -16.73 -2.54
C PHE A 220 21.93 -16.76 -1.01
N ARG A 221 22.56 -17.81 -0.47
CA ARG A 221 22.74 -18.00 0.97
C ARG A 221 23.79 -17.06 1.55
N GLN A 222 24.96 -16.94 0.91
CA GLN A 222 26.08 -16.14 1.41
C GLN A 222 25.73 -14.65 1.51
N GLN A 223 25.00 -14.14 0.53
CA GLN A 223 24.56 -12.74 0.48
C GLN A 223 23.20 -12.52 1.17
N LYS A 224 22.68 -13.52 1.90
CA LYS A 224 21.42 -13.45 2.67
C LYS A 224 20.21 -12.95 1.84
N HIS A 225 20.14 -13.28 0.55
CA HIS A 225 19.06 -12.80 -0.34
C HIS A 225 17.66 -13.22 0.13
N LEU A 226 17.53 -14.34 0.85
CA LEU A 226 16.28 -14.76 1.48
C LEU A 226 15.67 -13.70 2.41
N ALA A 227 16.52 -12.88 3.05
CA ALA A 227 16.05 -11.80 3.92
C ALA A 227 15.21 -10.79 3.14
N PHE A 228 15.62 -10.40 1.93
CA PHE A 228 14.86 -9.48 1.08
C PHE A 228 13.47 -10.05 0.73
N PHE A 229 13.38 -11.34 0.38
CA PHE A 229 12.10 -12.01 0.13
C PHE A 229 11.19 -11.97 1.37
N LEU A 230 11.73 -12.22 2.56
CA LEU A 230 10.99 -12.12 3.83
C LEU A 230 10.58 -10.68 4.16
N HIS A 231 11.42 -9.69 3.87
CA HIS A 231 11.11 -8.28 4.06
C HIS A 231 9.95 -7.85 3.16
N VAL A 232 10.00 -8.18 1.86
CA VAL A 232 8.92 -7.86 0.92
C VAL A 232 7.64 -8.58 1.32
N LEU A 233 7.68 -9.89 1.61
CA LEU A 233 6.49 -10.62 2.08
C LEU A 233 5.88 -9.99 3.34
N GLY A 234 6.71 -9.57 4.29
CA GLY A 234 6.24 -8.86 5.50
C GLY A 234 5.64 -7.48 5.22
N ILE A 235 6.14 -6.76 4.20
CA ILE A 235 5.53 -5.50 3.73
C ILE A 235 4.16 -5.79 3.10
N LEU A 236 4.07 -6.81 2.22
CA LEU A 236 2.80 -7.20 1.59
C LEU A 236 1.76 -7.63 2.64
N GLU A 237 2.18 -8.36 3.69
CA GLU A 237 1.30 -8.72 4.82
C GLU A 237 0.68 -7.49 5.50
N LEU A 238 1.42 -6.39 5.62
CA LEU A 238 0.95 -5.15 6.25
C LEU A 238 0.09 -4.29 5.31
N LEU A 239 0.26 -4.43 4.00
CA LEU A 239 -0.52 -3.70 3.00
C LEU A 239 -1.91 -4.32 2.76
N GLN A 240 -2.27 -5.38 3.49
CA GLN A 240 -3.60 -5.97 3.41
C GLN A 240 -4.64 -5.05 4.08
N PRO A 241 -5.87 -4.96 3.54
CA PRO A 241 -6.37 -5.65 2.34
C PRO A 241 -6.06 -4.91 1.02
N HIS A 242 -5.45 -3.73 1.07
CA HIS A 242 -5.27 -2.83 -0.09
C HIS A 242 -4.45 -3.43 -1.22
N VAL A 243 -3.46 -4.27 -0.92
CA VAL A 243 -2.65 -4.96 -1.93
C VAL A 243 -3.46 -5.93 -2.81
N PHE A 244 -4.64 -6.38 -2.36
CA PHE A 244 -5.48 -7.34 -3.08
C PHE A 244 -6.45 -6.71 -4.07
N GLN A 245 -6.42 -5.39 -4.22
CA GLN A 245 -7.25 -4.68 -5.18
C GLN A 245 -6.74 -4.89 -6.61
N ASN A 246 -7.62 -4.73 -7.60
CA ASN A 246 -7.34 -5.09 -9.00
C ASN A 246 -6.28 -4.18 -9.63
N GLU A 247 -6.18 -2.94 -9.15
CA GLU A 247 -5.23 -1.91 -9.59
C GLU A 247 -3.78 -2.32 -9.38
N HIS A 248 -3.52 -3.12 -8.35
CA HIS A 248 -2.18 -3.59 -7.97
C HIS A 248 -1.92 -5.04 -8.37
N GLN A 249 -2.89 -5.68 -9.03
CA GLN A 249 -2.88 -7.11 -9.32
C GLN A 249 -1.67 -7.53 -10.15
N GLY A 250 -1.31 -6.77 -11.19
CA GLY A 250 -0.16 -7.09 -12.04
C GLY A 250 1.14 -7.17 -11.25
N ALA A 251 1.48 -6.11 -10.52
CA ALA A 251 2.69 -6.05 -9.71
C ALA A 251 2.68 -7.03 -8.52
N LEU A 252 1.51 -7.28 -7.92
CA LEU A 252 1.35 -8.33 -6.91
C LEU A 252 1.66 -9.71 -7.50
N TRP A 253 1.09 -10.02 -8.67
CA TRP A 253 1.31 -11.30 -9.34
C TRP A 253 2.77 -11.49 -9.70
N ASP A 254 3.48 -10.46 -10.13
CA ASP A 254 4.92 -10.53 -10.39
C ASP A 254 5.74 -10.82 -9.11
N CYS A 255 5.35 -10.24 -7.97
CA CYS A 255 5.93 -10.58 -6.67
C CYS A 255 5.66 -12.05 -6.29
N LEU A 256 4.42 -12.49 -6.40
CA LEU A 256 4.01 -13.86 -6.06
C LEU A 256 4.67 -14.89 -6.98
N LEU A 257 4.79 -14.59 -8.28
CA LEU A 257 5.50 -15.42 -9.24
C LEU A 257 6.97 -15.54 -8.84
N SER A 258 7.60 -14.43 -8.44
CA SER A 258 8.97 -14.44 -7.93
C SER A 258 9.12 -15.33 -6.69
N PHE A 259 8.11 -15.37 -5.82
CA PHE A 259 8.09 -16.27 -4.66
C PHE A 259 7.95 -17.73 -5.07
N ILE A 260 7.06 -18.06 -6.01
CA ILE A 260 6.93 -19.43 -6.52
C ILE A 260 8.24 -19.89 -7.15
N GLN A 261 8.84 -19.07 -8.01
CA GLN A 261 10.10 -19.40 -8.66
C GLN A 261 11.26 -19.58 -7.65
N LEU A 262 11.31 -18.79 -6.57
CA LEU A 262 12.26 -19.01 -5.47
C LEU A 262 12.11 -20.43 -4.89
N LEU A 263 10.87 -20.82 -4.59
CA LEU A 263 10.58 -22.13 -3.99
C LEU A 263 10.98 -23.28 -4.92
N LEU A 264 10.77 -23.13 -6.22
CA LEU A 264 11.16 -24.12 -7.24
C LEU A 264 12.68 -24.23 -7.38
N SER A 265 13.37 -23.10 -7.53
CA SER A 265 14.83 -23.04 -7.72
C SER A 265 15.59 -23.71 -6.56
N TYR A 266 15.05 -23.61 -5.34
CA TYR A 266 15.71 -24.09 -4.14
C TYR A 266 14.94 -25.21 -3.41
N ARG A 267 14.11 -25.97 -4.15
CA ARG A 267 13.30 -27.07 -3.61
C ARG A 267 14.09 -28.09 -2.78
N LYS A 268 15.34 -28.38 -3.17
CA LYS A 268 16.24 -29.32 -2.46
C LYS A 268 16.70 -28.80 -1.08
N SER A 269 16.55 -27.51 -0.84
CA SER A 269 16.94 -26.80 0.39
C SER A 269 15.71 -26.35 1.20
N SER A 270 14.58 -27.04 1.06
CA SER A 270 13.28 -26.67 1.64
C SER A 270 13.31 -26.35 3.14
N ARG A 271 14.16 -27.01 3.93
CA ARG A 271 14.36 -26.71 5.36
C ARG A 271 14.72 -25.25 5.64
N HIS A 272 15.53 -24.63 4.77
CA HIS A 272 15.90 -23.22 4.90
C HIS A 272 14.77 -22.26 4.50
N LEU A 273 13.81 -22.75 3.72
CA LEU A 273 12.67 -21.99 3.23
C LEU A 273 11.40 -22.19 4.06
N ALA A 274 11.39 -23.09 5.04
CA ALA A 274 10.20 -23.48 5.80
C ALA A 274 9.42 -22.29 6.35
N CYS A 275 10.10 -21.36 7.03
CA CYS A 275 9.46 -20.14 7.57
C CYS A 275 8.84 -19.26 6.47
N PHE A 276 9.54 -19.13 5.34
CA PHE A 276 9.04 -18.38 4.19
C PHE A 276 7.79 -19.05 3.59
N ILE A 277 7.81 -20.38 3.42
CA ILE A 277 6.67 -21.14 2.88
C ILE A 277 5.43 -20.97 3.78
N THR A 278 5.60 -21.08 5.11
CA THR A 278 4.50 -20.88 6.06
C THR A 278 3.86 -19.50 5.89
N LYS A 279 4.67 -18.43 5.87
CA LYS A 279 4.18 -17.05 5.68
C LYS A 279 3.54 -16.84 4.31
N PHE A 280 4.13 -17.41 3.26
CA PHE A 280 3.60 -17.33 1.91
C PHE A 280 2.21 -17.97 1.81
N VAL A 281 2.02 -19.18 2.35
CA VAL A 281 0.71 -19.86 2.36
C VAL A 281 -0.31 -19.07 3.16
N GLN A 282 0.08 -18.52 4.32
CA GLN A 282 -0.79 -17.64 5.11
C GLN A 282 -1.21 -16.40 4.33
N PHE A 283 -0.28 -15.79 3.57
CA PHE A 283 -0.58 -14.65 2.72
C PHE A 283 -1.57 -15.01 1.60
N ILE A 284 -1.37 -16.14 0.91
CA ILE A 284 -2.28 -16.63 -0.13
C ILE A 284 -3.67 -16.91 0.44
N HIS A 285 -3.78 -17.51 1.62
CA HIS A 285 -5.08 -17.75 2.26
C HIS A 285 -5.84 -16.44 2.49
N LYS A 286 -5.15 -15.40 2.96
CA LYS A 286 -5.76 -14.07 3.12
C LYS A 286 -6.14 -13.46 1.76
N TYR A 287 -5.33 -13.66 0.72
CA TYR A 287 -5.67 -13.21 -0.63
C TYR A 287 -6.95 -13.87 -1.16
N ILE A 288 -7.10 -15.19 -1.01
CA ILE A 288 -8.32 -15.91 -1.39
C ILE A 288 -9.53 -15.38 -0.61
N THR A 289 -9.37 -15.11 0.69
CA THR A 289 -10.44 -14.59 1.53
C THR A 289 -10.89 -13.20 1.11
N SER A 290 -9.98 -12.34 0.65
CA SER A 290 -10.28 -10.96 0.26
C SER A 290 -10.70 -10.79 -1.21
N ASN A 291 -10.08 -11.52 -2.13
CA ASN A 291 -10.35 -11.45 -3.57
C ASN A 291 -10.17 -12.84 -4.22
N ALA A 292 -11.14 -13.72 -3.97
CA ALA A 292 -11.17 -15.08 -4.47
C ALA A 292 -10.96 -15.22 -6.01
N PRO A 293 -11.65 -14.47 -6.90
CA PRO A 293 -11.52 -14.70 -8.33
C PRO A 293 -10.10 -14.40 -8.86
N ALA A 294 -9.49 -13.32 -8.39
CA ALA A 294 -8.11 -12.97 -8.76
C ALA A 294 -7.09 -13.95 -8.15
N ALA A 295 -7.28 -14.36 -6.90
CA ALA A 295 -6.38 -15.31 -6.25
C ALA A 295 -6.43 -16.70 -6.91
N VAL A 296 -7.64 -17.21 -7.18
CA VAL A 296 -7.82 -18.53 -7.80
C VAL A 296 -7.27 -18.55 -9.23
N SER A 297 -7.52 -17.51 -10.02
CA SER A 297 -6.97 -17.44 -11.39
C SER A 297 -5.44 -17.44 -11.42
N PHE A 298 -4.79 -16.73 -10.48
CA PHE A 298 -3.34 -16.78 -10.32
C PHE A 298 -2.86 -18.19 -9.95
N LEU A 299 -3.49 -18.82 -8.96
CA LEU A 299 -3.07 -20.12 -8.46
C LEU A 299 -3.29 -21.24 -9.48
N GLN A 300 -4.38 -21.19 -10.25
CA GLN A 300 -4.64 -22.13 -11.34
C GLN A 300 -3.60 -22.03 -12.45
N LYS A 301 -3.17 -20.80 -12.79
CA LYS A 301 -2.10 -20.59 -13.79
C LYS A 301 -0.76 -21.19 -13.36
N HIS A 302 -0.55 -21.37 -12.07
CA HIS A 302 0.69 -21.87 -11.48
C HIS A 302 0.48 -23.14 -10.64
N SER A 303 -0.55 -23.94 -10.96
CA SER A 303 -0.88 -25.17 -10.23
C SER A 303 0.21 -26.23 -10.34
N ASP A 304 0.73 -26.47 -11.55
CA ASP A 304 1.66 -27.58 -11.79
C ASP A 304 2.97 -27.41 -10.99
N PRO A 305 3.63 -26.24 -11.01
CA PRO A 305 4.82 -26.03 -10.20
C PRO A 305 4.55 -26.09 -8.68
N LEU A 306 3.35 -25.70 -8.22
CA LEU A 306 2.98 -25.81 -6.81
C LEU A 306 2.71 -27.25 -6.38
N HIS A 307 2.12 -28.07 -7.26
CA HIS A 307 1.93 -29.51 -7.04
C HIS A 307 3.28 -30.25 -6.97
N ASP A 308 4.22 -29.91 -7.85
CA ASP A 308 5.59 -30.45 -7.83
C ASP A 308 6.33 -30.09 -6.52
N LEU A 309 6.18 -28.87 -6.02
CA LEU A 309 6.77 -28.46 -4.76
C LEU A 309 6.18 -29.23 -3.56
N SER A 310 4.87 -29.52 -3.62
CA SER A 310 4.12 -30.22 -2.58
C SER A 310 4.41 -31.72 -2.54
N SER A 311 4.65 -32.36 -3.68
CA SER A 311 5.02 -33.79 -3.75
C SER A 311 6.44 -34.04 -3.22
N ASP A 312 7.37 -33.13 -3.48
CA ASP A 312 8.77 -33.20 -3.03
C ASP A 312 8.94 -32.88 -1.52
N SER A 313 7.96 -32.22 -0.89
CA SER A 313 8.05 -31.73 0.50
C SER A 313 6.93 -32.31 1.39
N ASN A 314 7.27 -33.30 2.23
CA ASN A 314 6.29 -33.93 3.13
C ASN A 314 5.70 -32.97 4.17
N ASP A 315 6.45 -31.96 4.59
CA ASP A 315 6.09 -31.05 5.70
C ASP A 315 5.14 -29.90 5.31
N LEU A 316 4.69 -29.82 4.05
CA LEU A 316 3.87 -28.72 3.54
C LEU A 316 2.36 -29.02 3.60
N ALA A 317 1.86 -29.47 4.74
CA ALA A 317 0.44 -29.80 4.92
C ALA A 317 -0.51 -28.64 4.54
N MET A 318 -0.16 -27.39 4.89
CA MET A 318 -0.98 -26.22 4.56
C MET A 318 -1.03 -25.93 3.05
N LEU A 319 0.07 -26.14 2.33
CA LEU A 319 0.10 -25.98 0.87
C LEU A 319 -0.70 -27.09 0.19
N LYS A 320 -0.59 -28.33 0.69
CA LYS A 320 -1.39 -29.48 0.24
C LYS A 320 -2.88 -29.24 0.39
N SER A 321 -3.32 -28.71 1.55
CA SER A 321 -4.73 -28.35 1.77
C SER A 321 -5.21 -27.25 0.83
N LEU A 322 -4.38 -26.25 0.57
CA LEU A 322 -4.71 -25.15 -0.35
C LEU A 322 -4.84 -25.65 -1.80
N LEU A 323 -3.91 -26.49 -2.26
CA LEU A 323 -3.95 -27.08 -3.60
C LEU A 323 -5.10 -28.06 -3.77
N ALA A 324 -5.41 -28.87 -2.76
CA ALA A 324 -6.55 -29.79 -2.79
C ALA A 324 -7.88 -29.05 -3.03
N GLY A 325 -8.02 -27.81 -2.53
CA GLY A 325 -9.19 -26.96 -2.79
C GLY A 325 -9.25 -26.37 -4.21
N LEU A 326 -8.11 -26.26 -4.90
CA LEU A 326 -8.00 -25.76 -6.28
C LEU A 326 -8.19 -26.86 -7.33
N SER A 327 -7.87 -28.12 -6.98
CA SER A 327 -7.95 -29.28 -7.88
C SER A 327 -9.37 -29.86 -8.05
N LEU A 328 -10.38 -29.38 -7.30
CA LEU A 328 -11.76 -29.75 -7.58
C LEU A 328 -12.18 -29.08 -8.90
N PRO A 329 -12.63 -29.85 -9.91
CA PRO A 329 -13.24 -29.25 -11.07
C PRO A 329 -14.45 -28.45 -10.59
N SER A 330 -14.51 -27.16 -10.95
CA SER A 330 -15.82 -26.50 -11.05
C SER A 330 -16.67 -27.42 -11.91
N ARG A 331 -17.74 -27.97 -11.36
CA ARG A 331 -18.65 -28.89 -12.08
C ARG A 331 -19.40 -28.08 -13.14
N ALA A 332 -18.71 -27.76 -14.22
CA ALA A 332 -19.23 -27.23 -15.45
C ALA A 332 -18.83 -28.21 -16.55
N GLY A 333 -19.79 -29.02 -16.99
CA GLY A 333 -19.68 -29.82 -18.22
C GLY A 333 -19.16 -31.25 -18.07
N ALA A 334 -19.87 -32.11 -17.33
CA ALA A 334 -19.84 -33.54 -17.60
C ALA A 334 -21.25 -34.12 -17.46
N SER A 335 -22.06 -33.95 -18.52
CA SER A 335 -23.09 -34.93 -18.87
C SER A 335 -23.20 -35.01 -20.38
N ASP A 336 -23.12 -36.26 -20.82
CA ASP A 336 -23.32 -36.89 -22.12
C ASP A 336 -24.45 -36.30 -23.00
N ARG A 337 -24.15 -36.20 -24.32
CA ARG A 337 -25.02 -36.24 -25.52
C ARG A 337 -26.28 -35.35 -25.64
N GLY A 338 -26.27 -34.52 -26.70
CA GLY A 338 -27.37 -34.41 -27.67
C GLY A 338 -28.32 -33.20 -27.60
N ALA A 339 -28.41 -32.50 -28.75
CA ALA A 339 -29.49 -31.63 -29.25
C ALA A 339 -29.67 -30.18 -28.70
N GLU A 340 -29.50 -29.25 -29.66
CA GLU A 340 -30.14 -27.93 -29.92
C GLU A 340 -31.14 -27.37 -28.88
N ASP A 341 -30.92 -26.13 -28.39
CA ASP A 341 -31.63 -24.90 -28.83
C ASP A 341 -31.38 -23.68 -27.90
N GLU A 342 -31.77 -22.50 -28.39
CA GLU A 342 -31.50 -21.11 -27.99
C GLU A 342 -31.86 -20.64 -26.54
N LYS A 343 -31.23 -19.48 -26.21
CA LYS A 343 -31.77 -18.27 -25.52
C LYS A 343 -31.46 -17.98 -24.02
N ASN A 344 -30.87 -16.79 -23.86
CA ASN A 344 -30.94 -15.76 -22.82
C ASN A 344 -30.64 -16.01 -21.32
N ASP A 345 -29.89 -15.02 -20.82
CA ASP A 345 -29.92 -14.36 -19.50
C ASP A 345 -29.20 -14.93 -18.26
N GLU A 346 -28.51 -13.95 -17.65
CA GLU A 346 -28.25 -13.69 -16.24
C GLU A 346 -27.06 -14.35 -15.51
N ALA A 347 -26.33 -13.44 -14.88
CA ALA A 347 -25.17 -13.65 -14.03
C ALA A 347 -25.51 -14.54 -12.82
N ALA A 348 -24.85 -15.69 -12.74
CA ALA A 348 -24.79 -16.48 -11.52
C ALA A 348 -23.37 -16.40 -10.95
N ALA A 349 -23.21 -15.61 -9.90
CA ALA A 349 -22.03 -15.63 -9.03
C ALA A 349 -21.93 -17.02 -8.36
N GLY A 350 -21.07 -17.87 -8.90
CA GLY A 350 -20.77 -19.18 -8.33
C GLY A 350 -19.85 -19.05 -7.12
N SER A 351 -20.44 -18.97 -5.93
CA SER A 351 -19.72 -19.10 -4.66
C SER A 351 -19.09 -20.48 -4.54
N LEU A 352 -17.76 -20.53 -4.36
CA LEU A 352 -17.05 -21.74 -3.97
C LEU A 352 -17.53 -22.22 -2.59
N PRO A 353 -17.55 -23.53 -2.31
CA PRO A 353 -17.71 -24.02 -0.95
C PRO A 353 -16.42 -23.69 -0.18
N LEU A 354 -16.37 -22.51 0.44
CA LEU A 354 -15.36 -22.21 1.43
C LEU A 354 -15.59 -23.15 2.61
N VAL A 355 -14.80 -24.22 2.67
CA VAL A 355 -14.58 -24.93 3.93
C VAL A 355 -13.95 -23.90 4.86
N SER A 356 -14.76 -23.31 5.73
CA SER A 356 -14.31 -22.51 6.85
C SER A 356 -13.58 -23.44 7.82
N VAL A 357 -12.31 -23.71 7.56
CA VAL A 357 -11.45 -24.28 8.58
C VAL A 357 -11.10 -23.14 9.54
N SER A 358 -11.91 -22.97 10.58
CA SER A 358 -11.56 -22.15 11.73
C SER A 358 -10.34 -22.79 12.42
N LEU A 359 -9.14 -22.39 12.00
CA LEU A 359 -7.87 -22.92 12.51
C LEU A 359 -7.36 -22.20 13.76
N PHE A 360 -8.11 -21.24 14.30
CA PHE A 360 -7.73 -20.52 15.51
C PHE A 360 -8.95 -20.27 16.37
N THR A 361 -9.03 -20.94 17.51
CA THR A 361 -9.79 -20.44 18.66
C THR A 361 -9.04 -19.23 19.20
N PRO A 362 -9.58 -18.00 19.15
CA PRO A 362 -9.01 -16.90 19.90
C PRO A 362 -9.06 -17.27 21.40
N LEU A 363 -7.98 -17.00 22.15
CA LEU A 363 -7.98 -17.20 23.60
C LEU A 363 -9.19 -16.48 24.19
N THR A 364 -9.99 -17.22 24.92
CA THR A 364 -11.23 -16.69 25.49
C THR A 364 -10.90 -15.77 26.67
N PRO A 365 -11.73 -14.73 26.94
CA PRO A 365 -11.54 -13.86 28.09
C PRO A 365 -11.47 -14.62 29.44
N ALA A 366 -12.05 -15.82 29.51
CA ALA A 366 -11.99 -16.71 30.66
C ALA A 366 -10.58 -17.29 30.90
N GLU A 367 -9.83 -17.58 29.84
CA GLU A 367 -8.46 -18.12 29.89
C GLU A 367 -7.43 -17.04 30.23
N MET A 368 -7.73 -15.78 29.91
CA MET A 368 -6.91 -14.60 30.23
C MET A 368 -7.16 -14.06 31.66
N ALA A 369 -8.28 -14.42 32.30
CA ALA A 369 -8.68 -13.94 33.61
C ALA A 369 -7.65 -14.14 34.76
N PRO A 370 -6.92 -15.27 34.88
CA PRO A 370 -5.93 -15.43 35.94
C PRO A 370 -4.68 -14.56 35.74
N TYR A 371 -4.27 -14.32 34.50
CA TYR A 371 -3.12 -13.47 34.15
C TYR A 371 -3.41 -11.97 34.32
N MET A 372 -4.65 -11.56 34.06
CA MET A 372 -5.09 -10.19 34.31
C MET A 372 -5.27 -9.91 35.82
N LYS A 373 -5.61 -10.93 36.61
CA LYS A 373 -5.66 -10.83 38.09
C LYS A 373 -4.29 -10.73 38.76
N SER A 374 -3.24 -11.31 38.18
CA SER A 374 -1.87 -11.18 38.72
C SER A 374 -1.24 -9.82 38.38
N LEU A 375 -1.58 -9.22 37.23
CA LEU A 375 -1.14 -7.88 36.86
C LEU A 375 -1.83 -6.75 37.65
N SER A 376 -3.05 -6.98 38.12
CA SER A 376 -3.84 -5.99 38.88
C SER A 376 -3.58 -5.99 40.39
N ARG A 377 -3.05 -7.09 40.94
CA ARG A 377 -2.52 -7.13 42.30
C ARG A 377 -1.02 -6.85 42.26
N GLY A 378 -0.65 -5.58 42.20
CA GLY A 378 0.74 -5.15 42.35
C GLY A 378 1.33 -5.72 43.65
N GLN A 379 2.09 -6.81 43.54
CA GLN A 379 2.93 -7.34 44.60
C GLN A 379 4.37 -7.43 44.09
N ASN A 380 5.26 -6.98 44.97
CA ASN A 380 6.61 -6.54 44.71
C ASN A 380 7.49 -7.57 44.00
N VAL A 381 8.36 -7.01 43.17
CA VAL A 381 9.57 -7.60 42.59
C VAL A 381 10.37 -8.29 43.70
N GLU A 382 10.40 -9.64 43.68
CA GLU A 382 11.51 -10.52 44.10
C GLU A 382 11.11 -12.00 44.28
N GLY A 383 9.84 -12.37 44.12
CA GLY A 383 9.39 -13.78 44.20
C GLY A 383 9.33 -14.59 42.90
N GLY A 384 9.70 -14.00 41.75
CA GLY A 384 9.42 -14.56 40.40
C GLY A 384 10.46 -15.52 39.82
N PHE A 385 11.49 -15.93 40.57
CA PHE A 385 12.55 -16.80 40.05
C PHE A 385 12.40 -18.29 40.40
N ALA A 386 11.38 -18.68 41.18
CA ALA A 386 11.30 -20.03 41.75
C ALA A 386 10.27 -20.98 41.11
N MET A 387 9.58 -20.61 40.02
CA MET A 387 8.58 -21.50 39.40
C MET A 387 8.77 -21.76 37.90
N VAL A 388 9.94 -21.39 37.36
CA VAL A 388 10.36 -21.77 36.00
C VAL A 388 11.47 -22.82 36.08
N GLN A 389 11.18 -24.03 36.57
CA GLN A 389 11.77 -25.33 36.16
C GLN A 389 10.82 -26.43 36.65
N PRO A 390 10.17 -27.21 35.75
CA PRO A 390 10.90 -28.05 34.81
C PRO A 390 10.33 -27.93 33.38
N ILE A 391 10.93 -27.06 32.57
CA ILE A 391 10.95 -27.21 31.10
C ILE A 391 12.37 -26.86 30.66
N LYS A 392 13.32 -27.69 31.11
CA LYS A 392 14.70 -27.72 30.60
C LYS A 392 14.93 -29.07 29.92
N SER A 393 14.23 -29.27 28.81
CA SER A 393 14.62 -30.22 27.77
C SER A 393 13.78 -29.96 26.51
N GLY A 394 14.33 -29.19 25.57
CA GLY A 394 13.78 -29.03 24.23
C GLY A 394 13.00 -27.72 23.99
N SER A 395 13.71 -26.61 23.83
CA SER A 395 13.33 -25.43 23.03
C SER A 395 14.30 -24.28 23.34
N SER A 396 15.32 -24.13 22.50
CA SER A 396 15.95 -22.82 22.32
C SER A 396 15.15 -22.09 21.24
N ASP A 397 15.00 -20.78 21.44
CA ASP A 397 14.57 -19.78 20.46
C ASP A 397 13.07 -19.44 20.46
N TYR A 398 12.65 -18.80 21.57
CA TYR A 398 11.55 -17.83 21.58
C TYR A 398 12.14 -16.41 21.67
N SER A 399 11.84 -15.56 20.69
CA SER A 399 11.78 -14.10 20.87
C SER A 399 10.45 -13.59 20.32
N GLY A 400 9.44 -13.64 21.18
CA GLY A 400 8.14 -13.02 20.96
C GLY A 400 7.57 -12.61 22.32
N ILE A 401 7.58 -11.30 22.62
CA ILE A 401 6.73 -10.65 23.62
C ILE A 401 6.44 -9.21 23.13
N PRO A 402 5.43 -8.48 23.65
CA PRO A 402 4.13 -8.28 23.03
C PRO A 402 3.88 -6.82 22.61
N GLN A 403 2.84 -6.62 21.80
CA GLN A 403 2.28 -5.32 21.44
C GLN A 403 1.58 -4.66 22.65
N THR A 404 1.95 -3.43 23.00
CA THR A 404 1.09 -2.31 23.51
C THR A 404 1.97 -1.07 23.83
N PRO A 405 1.37 0.13 23.97
CA PRO A 405 1.25 1.16 22.94
C PRO A 405 2.52 2.02 22.80
N VAL A 406 3.29 1.84 21.72
CA VAL A 406 4.30 2.83 21.29
C VAL A 406 3.65 3.74 20.24
N VAL A 407 2.59 4.45 20.63
CA VAL A 407 1.93 5.46 19.78
C VAL A 407 2.53 6.85 20.03
N GLU A 408 3.06 7.14 21.22
CA GLU A 408 3.58 8.48 21.55
C GLU A 408 5.01 8.75 21.08
N ASN A 409 5.86 7.73 20.92
CA ASN A 409 7.20 7.91 20.34
C ASN A 409 7.23 7.80 18.80
N ALA A 410 6.09 7.46 18.18
CA ALA A 410 6.00 7.25 16.73
C ALA A 410 5.88 8.56 15.92
N GLN A 411 5.39 9.65 16.50
CA GLN A 411 5.44 10.97 15.86
C GLN A 411 6.88 11.49 15.73
N HIS A 412 7.69 11.34 16.78
CA HIS A 412 9.06 11.87 16.82
C HIS A 412 10.01 11.28 15.77
N VAL A 413 9.85 10.00 15.40
CA VAL A 413 10.71 9.35 14.41
C VAL A 413 10.36 9.75 12.97
N LEU A 414 9.11 10.13 12.68
CA LEU A 414 8.78 10.74 11.39
C LEU A 414 9.27 12.20 11.34
N THR A 415 9.18 12.93 12.45
CA THR A 415 9.70 14.30 12.54
C THR A 415 11.23 14.36 12.42
N ASN A 416 11.98 13.36 12.91
CA ASN A 416 13.45 13.35 12.85
C ASN A 416 14.05 12.68 11.59
N ILE A 417 13.24 11.99 10.78
CA ILE A 417 13.70 11.39 9.51
C ILE A 417 13.30 12.27 8.31
N LEU A 418 12.30 13.15 8.48
CA LEU A 418 11.80 14.04 7.42
C LEU A 418 12.12 15.54 7.66
N PHE A 419 12.68 15.91 8.82
CA PHE A 419 13.33 17.21 9.11
C PHE A 419 14.73 16.97 9.67
#